data_AF-A0A9Q9B0D2-F1
#
_entry.id   AF-A0A9Q9B0D2-F1
#
_cell.length_a   1.000
_cell.length_b   1.000
_cell.length_c   1.000
_cell.angle_alpha   90.00
_cell.angle_beta   90.00
_cell.angle_gamma   90.00
#
_symmetry.space_group_name_H-M   'P 1'
#
loop_
_entity.id
_entity.type
_entity.pdbx_description
1 polymer ?
#
loop_
_entity_poly.entity_id
_entity_poly.type
_entity_poly.pdbx_seq_one_letter_code
_entity_poly.pdbx_strand_id
1 'polypeptide(L)'
;MSFQAEVQRYFNEASRTAERYLPEDRISRLLLAGGAATVAGAVLFPLLHHAVLGRQVIHTYPSTGSLWASLECGEIENVPKALTEDAKSYRVAHDKVTSHVRDVTIGLSADLADDFTGLLRNNFTKFNKTPASWFVWFAYSSATQRESFKQDHIDNLNFVEGDLVGGAYQVVKRTPLRAEIAINPAPGYEAVKGLLVISLRPRNEGATLTSETIQWTEKRNGVALPLESWFGKFLHSLSARWLVLSGAQYLRGLASDHIL
;
A
#
# COMPACT_ATOMS: atom_id res chain seq x y z
N MET A 1 -13.57 -16.76 33.27
CA MET A 1 -12.16 -16.40 33.47
C MET A 1 -11.88 -15.12 32.72
N SER A 2 -11.12 -14.17 33.29
CA SER A 2 -10.78 -12.93 32.58
C SER A 2 -9.71 -13.21 31.52
N PHE A 3 -9.73 -12.46 30.42
CA PHE A 3 -8.72 -12.53 29.35
C PHE A 3 -7.29 -12.45 29.91
N GLN A 4 -7.09 -11.62 30.94
CA GLN A 4 -5.80 -11.46 31.61
C GLN A 4 -5.34 -12.73 32.35
N ALA A 5 -6.26 -13.46 32.99
CA ALA A 5 -5.93 -14.73 33.66
C ALA A 5 -5.57 -15.83 32.66
N GLU A 6 -6.23 -15.83 31.49
CA GLU A 6 -5.98 -16.77 30.42
C GLU A 6 -4.63 -16.51 29.73
N VAL A 7 -4.31 -15.25 29.43
CA VAL A 7 -2.99 -14.84 28.92
C VAL A 7 -1.88 -15.20 29.91
N GLN A 8 -2.09 -14.96 31.20
CA GLN A 8 -1.09 -15.29 32.23
C GLN A 8 -0.83 -16.81 32.31
N ARG A 9 -1.87 -17.63 32.14
CA ARG A 9 -1.75 -19.09 32.10
C ARG A 9 -0.90 -19.55 30.91
N TYR A 10 -1.19 -19.04 29.71
CA TYR A 10 -0.42 -19.37 28.51
C TYR A 10 1.04 -18.91 28.61
N PHE A 11 1.27 -17.72 29.17
CA PHE A 11 2.63 -17.22 29.41
C PHE A 11 3.41 -18.14 30.37
N ASN A 12 2.78 -18.56 31.47
CA ASN A 12 3.41 -19.45 32.45
C ASN A 12 3.70 -20.85 31.89
N GLU A 13 2.80 -21.41 31.07
CA GLU A 13 3.04 -22.69 30.38
C GLU A 13 4.17 -22.58 29.35
N ALA A 14 4.18 -21.50 28.56
CA ALA A 14 5.25 -21.24 27.59
C ALA A 14 6.61 -21.06 28.27
N SER A 15 6.67 -20.32 29.40
CA SER A 15 7.91 -20.13 30.18
C SER A 15 8.46 -21.45 30.71
N ARG A 16 7.62 -22.26 31.37
CA ARG A 16 8.05 -23.57 31.91
C ARG A 16 8.48 -24.55 30.82
N THR A 17 7.87 -24.45 29.64
CA THR A 17 8.24 -25.29 28.50
C THR A 17 9.58 -24.82 27.94
N ALA A 18 9.77 -23.51 27.74
CA ALA A 18 11.03 -22.93 27.29
C ALA A 18 12.18 -23.27 28.25
N GLU A 19 11.97 -23.14 29.56
CA GLU A 19 12.95 -23.48 30.61
C GLU A 19 13.44 -24.93 30.53
N ARG A 20 12.60 -25.89 30.13
CA ARG A 20 13.00 -27.30 29.96
C ARG A 20 13.88 -27.54 28.73
N TYR A 21 13.80 -26.69 27.72
CA TYR A 21 14.55 -26.82 26.47
C TYR A 21 15.70 -25.82 26.35
N LEU A 22 15.88 -24.94 27.34
CA LEU A 22 16.99 -23.99 27.37
C LEU A 22 18.29 -24.72 27.76
N PRO A 23 19.37 -24.56 26.98
CA PRO A 23 20.69 -25.08 27.32
C PRO A 23 21.15 -24.62 28.70
N GLU A 24 21.90 -25.43 29.44
CA GLU A 24 22.45 -25.00 30.74
C GLU A 24 23.54 -23.94 30.59
N ASP A 25 24.24 -23.91 29.45
CA ASP A 25 25.34 -23.01 29.23
C ASP A 25 24.88 -21.58 28.93
N ARG A 26 25.59 -20.61 29.52
CA ARG A 26 25.26 -19.18 29.45
C ARG A 26 25.34 -18.63 28.01
N ILE A 27 26.25 -19.14 27.18
CA ILE A 27 26.50 -18.62 25.84
C ILE A 27 25.34 -19.00 24.91
N SER A 28 24.90 -20.25 24.93
CA SER A 28 23.75 -20.71 24.13
C SER A 28 22.45 -20.06 24.60
N ARG A 29 22.28 -19.79 25.90
CA ARG A 29 21.14 -18.98 26.39
C ARG A 29 21.15 -17.56 25.83
N LEU A 30 22.31 -16.91 25.77
CA LEU A 30 22.44 -15.56 25.18
C LEU A 30 22.19 -15.58 23.67
N LEU A 31 22.67 -16.60 22.96
CA LEU A 31 22.42 -16.79 21.52
C LEU A 31 20.94 -17.08 21.24
N LEU A 32 20.29 -17.91 22.04
CA LEU A 32 18.85 -18.20 21.93
C LEU A 32 18.01 -16.98 22.30
N ALA A 33 18.38 -16.23 23.35
CA ALA A 33 17.70 -14.99 23.71
C ALA A 33 17.86 -13.92 22.62
N GLY A 34 19.06 -13.77 22.06
CA GLY A 34 19.32 -12.88 20.92
C GLY A 34 18.56 -13.32 19.66
N GLY A 35 18.54 -14.62 19.36
CA GLY A 35 17.77 -15.20 18.25
C GLY A 35 16.26 -15.01 18.43
N ALA A 36 15.74 -15.31 19.62
CA ALA A 36 14.33 -15.14 19.96
C ALA A 36 13.92 -13.65 19.92
N ALA A 37 14.74 -12.74 20.44
CA ALA A 37 14.50 -11.30 20.35
C ALA A 37 14.51 -10.80 18.89
N THR A 38 15.37 -11.37 18.04
CA THR A 38 15.42 -11.03 16.62
C THR A 38 14.18 -11.52 15.87
N VAL A 39 13.74 -12.77 16.11
CA VAL A 39 12.51 -13.32 15.52
C VAL A 39 11.28 -12.56 16.03
N ALA A 40 11.23 -12.29 17.33
CA ALA A 40 10.19 -11.47 17.93
C ALA A 40 10.18 -10.07 17.33
N GLY A 41 11.33 -9.44 17.12
CA GLY A 41 11.44 -8.17 16.39
C GLY A 41 10.89 -8.27 14.97
N ALA A 42 11.32 -9.26 14.20
CA ALA A 42 10.90 -9.44 12.79
C ALA A 42 9.39 -9.69 12.62
N VAL A 43 8.72 -10.28 13.62
CA VAL A 43 7.27 -10.54 13.58
C VAL A 43 6.47 -9.44 14.29
N LEU A 44 6.84 -9.08 15.52
CA LEU A 44 6.09 -8.13 16.34
C LEU A 44 6.25 -6.71 15.84
N PHE A 45 7.40 -6.31 15.29
CA PHE A 45 7.59 -4.94 14.80
C PHE A 45 6.66 -4.64 13.62
N PRO A 46 6.58 -5.44 12.54
CA PRO A 46 5.62 -5.19 11.46
C PRO A 46 4.16 -5.20 11.94
N LEU A 47 3.80 -6.07 12.88
CA LEU A 47 2.45 -6.14 13.45
C LEU A 47 2.11 -4.89 14.27
N LEU A 48 3.02 -4.46 15.15
CA LEU A 48 2.85 -3.23 15.92
C LEU A 48 2.79 -2.01 15.01
N HIS A 49 3.68 -1.94 14.02
CA HIS A 49 3.70 -0.88 13.03
C HIS A 49 2.39 -0.84 12.24
N HIS A 50 1.88 -1.99 11.77
CA HIS A 50 0.57 -2.09 11.10
C HIS A 50 -0.57 -1.58 11.98
N ALA A 51 -0.58 -1.95 13.27
CA ALA A 51 -1.58 -1.51 14.24
C ALA A 51 -1.52 -0.01 14.50
N VAL A 52 -0.32 0.57 14.65
CA VAL A 52 -0.12 2.01 14.87
C VAL A 52 -0.55 2.83 13.65
N LEU A 53 -0.18 2.41 12.45
CA LEU A 53 -0.60 3.07 11.21
C LEU A 53 -2.11 2.99 11.04
N GLY A 54 -2.72 1.85 11.37
CA GLY A 54 -4.17 1.62 11.29
C GLY A 54 -5.00 2.56 12.16
N ARG A 55 -4.42 3.16 13.22
CA ARG A 55 -5.10 4.15 14.07
C ARG A 55 -5.12 5.55 13.46
N GLN A 56 -4.33 5.80 12.43
CA GLN A 56 -4.12 7.14 11.84
C GLN A 56 -4.78 7.30 10.46
N VAL A 57 -5.36 6.23 9.92
CA VAL A 57 -5.97 6.20 8.58
C VAL A 57 -7.31 5.49 8.62
N ILE A 58 -8.16 5.83 7.66
CA ILE A 58 -9.38 5.09 7.37
C ILE A 58 -9.01 4.03 6.33
N HIS A 59 -9.26 2.77 6.66
CA HIS A 59 -8.98 1.64 5.78
C HIS A 59 -10.27 0.86 5.52
N THR A 60 -10.71 0.83 4.28
CA THR A 60 -11.96 0.21 3.86
C THR A 60 -11.74 -0.77 2.71
N TYR A 61 -12.67 -1.69 2.57
CA TYR A 61 -12.74 -2.61 1.43
C TYR A 61 -14.05 -2.34 0.70
N PRO A 62 -14.07 -1.41 -0.28
CA PRO A 62 -15.31 -1.02 -0.93
C PRO A 62 -15.99 -2.20 -1.63
N SER A 63 -17.32 -2.19 -1.64
CA SER A 63 -18.10 -3.21 -2.32
C SER A 63 -18.18 -2.93 -3.82
N THR A 64 -18.62 -3.91 -4.61
CA THR A 64 -18.91 -3.73 -6.03
C THR A 64 -19.90 -2.60 -6.29
N GLY A 65 -20.88 -2.37 -5.39
CA GLY A 65 -21.80 -1.24 -5.51
C GLY A 65 -21.13 0.13 -5.30
N SER A 66 -20.16 0.21 -4.38
CA SER A 66 -19.35 1.42 -4.20
C SER A 66 -18.43 1.66 -5.40
N LEU A 67 -17.89 0.60 -5.99
CA LEU A 67 -17.10 0.69 -7.22
C LEU A 67 -17.97 1.21 -8.36
N TRP A 68 -19.17 0.65 -8.56
CA TRP A 68 -20.13 1.13 -9.55
C TRP A 68 -20.44 2.62 -9.42
N ALA A 69 -20.75 3.07 -8.20
CA ALA A 69 -20.98 4.50 -7.94
C ALA A 69 -19.76 5.37 -8.29
N SER A 70 -18.54 4.86 -8.05
CA SER A 70 -17.30 5.57 -8.39
C SER A 70 -17.09 5.68 -9.90
N LEU A 71 -17.50 4.65 -10.67
CA LEU A 71 -17.47 4.67 -12.14
C LEU A 71 -18.50 5.64 -12.72
N GLU A 72 -19.74 5.62 -12.22
CA GLU A 72 -20.81 6.50 -12.67
C GLU A 72 -20.50 7.98 -12.39
N CYS A 73 -19.90 8.27 -11.23
CA CYS A 73 -19.47 9.62 -10.87
C CYS A 73 -18.17 10.08 -11.58
N GLY A 74 -17.56 9.22 -12.41
CA GLY A 74 -16.28 9.52 -13.07
C GLY A 74 -15.11 9.67 -12.10
N GLU A 75 -15.21 9.14 -10.88
CA GLU A 75 -14.12 9.14 -9.91
C GLU A 75 -13.01 8.14 -10.27
N ILE A 76 -13.37 7.10 -11.02
CA ILE A 76 -12.49 6.09 -11.59
C ILE A 76 -12.91 5.83 -13.05
N GLU A 77 -11.98 5.89 -13.99
CA GLU A 77 -12.29 5.74 -15.43
C GLU A 77 -11.75 4.43 -16.03
N ASN A 78 -10.57 3.97 -15.60
CA ASN A 78 -9.85 2.86 -16.25
C ASN A 78 -10.14 1.47 -15.65
N VAL A 79 -11.40 1.23 -15.29
CA VAL A 79 -11.88 -0.07 -14.82
C VAL A 79 -12.97 -0.57 -15.78
N PRO A 80 -12.93 -1.84 -16.23
CA PRO A 80 -13.96 -2.38 -17.11
C PRO A 80 -15.34 -2.33 -16.45
N LYS A 81 -16.34 -1.76 -17.14
CA LYS A 81 -17.74 -1.73 -16.66
C LYS A 81 -18.31 -3.13 -16.38
N ALA A 82 -17.80 -4.14 -17.09
CA ALA A 82 -18.12 -5.55 -16.87
C ALA A 82 -17.86 -6.02 -15.44
N LEU A 83 -16.94 -5.39 -14.69
CA LEU A 83 -16.70 -5.73 -13.27
C LEU A 83 -17.91 -5.42 -12.37
N THR A 84 -18.71 -4.43 -12.75
CA THR A 84 -19.91 -4.02 -12.00
C THR A 84 -21.18 -4.55 -12.63
N GLU A 85 -21.24 -4.62 -13.96
CA GLU A 85 -22.41 -5.12 -14.71
C GLU A 85 -22.52 -6.66 -14.66
N ASP A 86 -21.39 -7.37 -14.69
CA ASP A 86 -21.31 -8.83 -14.57
C ASP A 86 -20.40 -9.26 -13.41
N ALA A 87 -20.70 -8.74 -12.22
CA ALA A 87 -19.94 -9.03 -11.00
C ALA A 87 -19.85 -10.54 -10.68
N LYS A 88 -20.73 -11.38 -11.23
CA LYS A 88 -20.72 -12.83 -11.01
C LYS A 88 -19.56 -13.52 -11.74
N SER A 89 -19.13 -12.99 -12.88
CA SER A 89 -18.04 -13.57 -13.69
C SER A 89 -16.66 -13.15 -13.21
N TYR A 90 -16.56 -12.11 -12.38
CA TYR A 90 -15.29 -11.57 -11.91
C TYR A 90 -15.03 -11.85 -10.43
N ARG A 91 -13.76 -12.04 -10.12
CA ARG A 91 -13.22 -11.98 -8.76
C ARG A 91 -12.57 -10.61 -8.62
N VAL A 92 -12.98 -9.83 -7.63
CA VAL A 92 -12.52 -8.45 -7.42
C VAL A 92 -12.07 -8.27 -5.98
N ALA A 93 -10.89 -7.67 -5.81
CA ALA A 93 -10.40 -7.18 -4.53
C ALA A 93 -10.25 -5.66 -4.63
N HIS A 94 -10.85 -4.93 -3.70
CA HIS A 94 -10.78 -3.48 -3.63
C HIS A 94 -10.31 -3.07 -2.24
N ASP A 95 -9.17 -2.41 -2.18
CA ASP A 95 -8.56 -1.86 -0.98
C ASP A 95 -8.52 -0.33 -1.10
N LYS A 96 -8.95 0.38 -0.05
CA LYS A 96 -8.96 1.84 -0.02
C LYS A 96 -8.40 2.33 1.31
N VAL A 97 -7.31 3.08 1.23
CA VAL A 97 -6.70 3.80 2.35
C VAL A 97 -6.93 5.29 2.17
N THR A 98 -7.40 5.95 3.22
CA THR A 98 -7.66 7.39 3.22
C THR A 98 -7.05 8.04 4.46
N SER A 99 -6.44 9.21 4.28
CA SER A 99 -5.97 10.06 5.38
C SER A 99 -6.42 11.50 5.16
N HIS A 100 -6.81 12.15 6.26
CA HIS A 100 -7.14 13.57 6.28
C HIS A 100 -5.90 14.37 6.63
N VAL A 101 -5.46 15.19 5.69
CA VAL A 101 -4.34 16.11 5.84
C VAL A 101 -4.91 17.45 6.26
N ARG A 102 -4.96 17.68 7.57
CA ARG A 102 -5.25 19.00 8.13
C ARG A 102 -4.12 19.98 7.78
N ASP A 103 -4.44 21.26 7.76
CA ASP A 103 -3.49 22.38 7.60
C ASP A 103 -2.78 22.44 6.25
N VAL A 104 -3.27 21.70 5.24
CA VAL A 104 -2.87 21.85 3.84
C VAL A 104 -4.01 22.53 3.11
N THR A 105 -4.01 23.86 3.12
CA THR A 105 -4.99 24.65 2.37
C THR A 105 -4.59 24.63 0.90
N ILE A 106 -5.18 23.70 0.16
CA ILE A 106 -4.96 23.57 -1.27
C ILE A 106 -5.63 24.77 -1.97
N GLY A 107 -4.84 25.79 -2.28
CA GLY A 107 -5.20 26.77 -3.30
C GLY A 107 -5.24 26.07 -4.66
N LEU A 108 -6.25 26.34 -5.48
CA LEU A 108 -6.33 25.87 -6.87
C LEU A 108 -5.33 26.65 -7.76
N SER A 109 -4.02 26.56 -7.48
CA SER A 109 -2.95 27.14 -8.31
C SER A 109 -2.25 26.06 -9.14
N ALA A 110 -1.47 26.50 -10.14
CA ALA A 110 -0.66 25.60 -10.97
C ALA A 110 0.35 24.80 -10.12
N ASP A 111 0.81 25.37 -9.00
CA ASP A 111 1.74 24.77 -8.04
C ASP A 111 1.22 23.43 -7.49
N LEU A 112 -0.10 23.28 -7.41
CA LEU A 112 -0.73 22.08 -6.88
C LEU A 112 -0.53 20.83 -7.75
N ALA A 113 -0.46 21.01 -9.07
CA ALA A 113 -0.20 19.91 -9.99
C ALA A 113 1.24 19.40 -9.81
N ASP A 114 2.18 20.31 -9.55
CA ASP A 114 3.58 20.03 -9.30
C ASP A 114 3.77 19.41 -7.91
N ASP A 115 3.09 19.90 -6.87
CA ASP A 115 3.06 19.30 -5.54
C ASP A 115 2.54 17.87 -5.58
N PHE A 116 1.48 17.63 -6.35
CA PHE A 116 0.96 16.27 -6.52
C PHE A 116 1.95 15.38 -7.28
N THR A 117 2.66 15.91 -8.28
CA THR A 117 3.73 15.18 -8.95
C THR A 117 4.86 14.85 -7.95
N GLY A 118 5.26 15.80 -7.11
CA GLY A 118 6.22 15.58 -6.02
C GLY A 118 5.77 14.52 -5.02
N LEU A 119 4.48 14.53 -4.66
CA LEU A 119 3.85 13.51 -3.83
C LEU A 119 3.96 12.11 -4.47
N LEU A 120 3.67 11.97 -5.76
CA LEU A 120 3.81 10.70 -6.48
C LEU A 120 5.27 10.23 -6.48
N ARG A 121 6.23 11.12 -6.79
CA ARG A 121 7.67 10.81 -6.72
C ARG A 121 8.09 10.32 -5.34
N ASN A 122 7.71 11.04 -4.29
CA ASN A 122 7.98 10.67 -2.89
C ASN A 122 7.37 9.31 -2.55
N ASN A 123 6.12 9.05 -2.96
CA ASN A 123 5.45 7.78 -2.69
C ASN A 123 6.13 6.61 -3.40
N PHE A 124 6.47 6.72 -4.69
CA PHE A 124 7.15 5.64 -5.41
C PHE A 124 8.60 5.43 -4.91
N THR A 125 9.31 6.51 -4.58
CA THR A 125 10.62 6.45 -3.92
C THR A 125 10.57 5.66 -2.62
N LYS A 126 9.57 5.94 -1.77
CA LYS A 126 9.36 5.24 -0.51
C LYS A 126 8.90 3.80 -0.74
N PHE A 127 8.01 3.56 -1.71
CA PHE A 127 7.53 2.23 -2.06
C PHE A 127 8.69 1.30 -2.43
N ASN A 128 9.68 1.77 -3.17
CA ASN A 128 10.85 0.98 -3.56
C ASN A 128 11.68 0.44 -2.38
N LYS A 129 11.50 1.02 -1.18
CA LYS A 129 12.15 0.58 0.07
C LYS A 129 11.30 -0.42 0.85
N THR A 130 10.11 -0.79 0.35
CA THR A 130 9.21 -1.74 1.00
C THR A 130 9.46 -3.18 0.55
N PRO A 131 9.19 -4.18 1.41
CA PRO A 131 9.20 -5.57 0.99
C PRO A 131 8.26 -5.86 -0.18
N ALA A 132 7.10 -5.18 -0.25
CA ALA A 132 6.16 -5.33 -1.35
C ALA A 132 6.80 -4.97 -2.70
N SER A 133 7.54 -3.87 -2.79
CA SER A 133 8.24 -3.49 -4.01
C SER A 133 9.37 -4.45 -4.37
N TRP A 134 10.04 -5.08 -3.41
CA TRP A 134 11.06 -6.08 -3.71
C TRP A 134 10.45 -7.30 -4.41
N PHE A 135 9.28 -7.77 -3.97
CA PHE A 135 8.56 -8.84 -4.68
C PHE A 135 8.20 -8.45 -6.11
N VAL A 136 7.75 -7.21 -6.33
CA VAL A 136 7.51 -6.68 -7.68
C VAL A 136 8.81 -6.67 -8.48
N TRP A 137 9.90 -6.16 -7.91
CA TRP A 137 11.21 -6.10 -8.56
C TRP A 137 11.74 -7.49 -8.96
N PHE A 138 11.62 -8.48 -8.07
CA PHE A 138 12.03 -9.87 -8.36
C PHE A 138 11.19 -10.53 -9.45
N ALA A 139 9.93 -10.14 -9.60
CA ALA A 139 9.04 -10.67 -10.62
C ALA A 139 9.38 -10.19 -12.04
N TYR A 140 10.15 -9.10 -12.19
CA TYR A 140 10.52 -8.52 -13.48
C TYR A 140 12.01 -8.67 -13.80
N SER A 141 12.28 -9.12 -15.03
CA SER A 141 13.63 -9.44 -15.49
C SER A 141 14.17 -8.48 -16.55
N SER A 142 13.31 -7.68 -17.19
CA SER A 142 13.76 -6.78 -18.27
C SER A 142 14.52 -5.56 -17.73
N ALA A 143 15.52 -5.11 -18.49
CA ALA A 143 16.36 -3.98 -18.12
C ALA A 143 15.56 -2.68 -17.97
N THR A 144 14.60 -2.43 -18.88
CA THR A 144 13.72 -1.25 -18.85
C THR A 144 12.82 -1.24 -17.62
N GLN A 145 12.27 -2.39 -17.22
CA GLN A 145 11.46 -2.48 -16.00
C GLN A 145 12.30 -2.23 -14.74
N ARG A 146 13.53 -2.75 -14.68
CA ARG A 146 14.43 -2.54 -13.54
C ARG A 146 14.91 -1.10 -13.44
N GLU A 147 15.15 -0.43 -14.58
CA GLU A 147 15.53 0.98 -14.61
C GLU A 147 14.48 1.87 -13.93
N SER A 148 13.20 1.55 -14.11
CA SER A 148 12.09 2.32 -13.53
C SER A 148 11.96 2.25 -12.01
N PHE A 149 12.82 1.48 -11.32
CA PHE A 149 12.96 1.49 -9.87
C PHE A 149 14.05 2.45 -9.36
N LYS A 150 14.90 2.98 -10.24
CA LYS A 150 15.97 3.91 -9.83
C LYS A 150 15.40 5.24 -9.40
N GLN A 151 16.07 5.87 -8.43
CA GLN A 151 15.71 7.20 -7.93
C GLN A 151 15.70 8.23 -9.07
N ASP A 152 16.79 8.29 -9.85
CA ASP A 152 16.93 9.22 -10.97
C ASP A 152 15.82 9.07 -12.02
N HIS A 153 15.32 7.85 -12.23
CA HIS A 153 14.17 7.64 -13.12
C HIS A 153 12.92 8.28 -12.53
N ILE A 154 12.61 7.98 -11.27
CA ILE A 154 11.41 8.49 -10.57
C ILE A 154 11.43 10.03 -10.50
N ASP A 155 12.57 10.62 -10.19
CA ASP A 155 12.71 12.07 -10.05
C ASP A 155 12.45 12.82 -11.36
N ASN A 156 12.69 12.18 -12.50
CA ASN A 156 12.45 12.73 -13.83
C ASN A 156 11.04 12.44 -14.37
N LEU A 157 10.22 11.63 -13.70
CA LEU A 157 8.85 11.33 -14.14
C LEU A 157 7.89 12.48 -13.85
N ASN A 158 7.06 12.83 -14.83
CA ASN A 158 5.94 13.77 -14.63
C ASN A 158 4.60 13.07 -14.38
N PHE A 159 4.60 11.73 -14.43
CA PHE A 159 3.42 10.88 -14.26
C PHE A 159 2.32 11.27 -15.26
N VAL A 160 2.72 11.49 -16.51
CA VAL A 160 1.80 11.64 -17.64
C VAL A 160 1.38 10.27 -18.16
N GLU A 161 0.31 10.21 -18.95
CA GLU A 161 -0.17 8.94 -19.52
C GLU A 161 0.93 8.22 -20.32
N GLY A 162 1.12 6.94 -20.04
CA GLY A 162 2.18 6.11 -20.61
C GLY A 162 3.43 5.96 -19.73
N ASP A 163 3.67 6.86 -18.77
CA ASP A 163 4.82 6.80 -17.87
C ASP A 163 4.82 5.49 -17.07
N LEU A 164 5.98 4.84 -16.99
CA LEU A 164 6.19 3.60 -16.25
C LEU A 164 7.05 3.85 -15.01
N VAL A 165 6.60 3.36 -13.86
CA VAL A 165 7.34 3.40 -12.60
C VAL A 165 7.30 2.03 -11.92
N GLY A 166 8.40 1.65 -11.24
CA GLY A 166 8.45 0.40 -10.47
C GLY A 166 8.13 -0.87 -11.27
N GLY A 167 8.44 -0.89 -12.57
CA GLY A 167 8.34 -2.01 -13.51
C GLY A 167 6.93 -2.46 -13.89
N ALA A 168 5.95 -2.18 -13.03
CA ALA A 168 4.57 -2.64 -13.14
C ALA A 168 3.56 -1.50 -13.27
N TYR A 169 3.89 -0.30 -12.80
CA TYR A 169 2.90 0.75 -12.60
C TYR A 169 2.94 1.72 -13.77
N GLN A 170 1.99 1.59 -14.69
CA GLN A 170 1.89 2.44 -15.87
C GLN A 170 0.75 3.44 -15.72
N VAL A 171 1.03 4.73 -15.87
CA VAL A 171 0.00 5.77 -15.78
C VAL A 171 -0.95 5.66 -16.96
N VAL A 172 -2.24 5.54 -16.68
CA VAL A 172 -3.31 5.47 -17.71
C VAL A 172 -4.24 6.68 -17.68
N LYS A 173 -4.23 7.45 -16.60
CA LYS A 173 -4.93 8.73 -16.51
C LYS A 173 -4.18 9.67 -15.60
N ARG A 174 -4.08 10.94 -16.01
CA ARG A 174 -3.58 12.03 -15.17
C ARG A 174 -4.54 13.22 -15.22
N THR A 175 -4.90 13.70 -14.04
CA THR A 175 -5.53 15.03 -13.80
C THR A 175 -4.70 15.74 -12.74
N PRO A 176 -4.79 17.07 -12.51
CA PRO A 176 -3.90 17.76 -11.56
C PRO A 176 -3.77 17.12 -10.18
N LEU A 177 -4.84 16.51 -9.66
CA LEU A 177 -4.91 15.95 -8.31
C LEU A 177 -5.23 14.45 -8.25
N ARG A 178 -5.22 13.76 -9.38
CA ARG A 178 -5.50 12.32 -9.46
C ARG A 178 -4.65 11.67 -10.52
N ALA A 179 -4.10 10.52 -10.19
CA ALA A 179 -3.46 9.60 -11.13
C ALA A 179 -4.13 8.23 -11.04
N GLU A 180 -4.48 7.66 -12.17
CA GLU A 180 -4.85 6.25 -12.29
C GLU A 180 -3.70 5.52 -12.98
N ILE A 181 -3.27 4.43 -12.36
CA ILE A 181 -2.02 3.74 -12.68
C ILE A 181 -2.34 2.26 -12.82
N ALA A 182 -2.35 1.76 -14.05
CA ALA A 182 -2.55 0.36 -14.34
C ALA A 182 -1.38 -0.46 -13.79
N ILE A 183 -1.71 -1.59 -13.18
CA ILE A 183 -0.74 -2.57 -12.69
C ILE A 183 -0.57 -3.61 -13.78
N ASN A 184 0.51 -3.47 -14.55
CA ASN A 184 0.93 -4.44 -15.52
C ASN A 184 1.23 -5.77 -14.80
N PRO A 185 0.73 -6.90 -15.32
CA PRO A 185 0.91 -8.19 -14.68
C PRO A 185 2.36 -8.67 -14.83
N ALA A 186 2.83 -9.36 -13.79
CA ALA A 186 4.06 -10.11 -13.86
C ALA A 186 3.89 -11.36 -14.72
N PRO A 187 4.98 -11.90 -15.30
CA PRO A 187 4.96 -13.21 -15.94
C PRO A 187 4.39 -14.28 -15.01
N GLY A 188 3.45 -15.08 -15.50
CA GLY A 188 2.70 -16.09 -14.73
C GLY A 188 1.46 -15.56 -13.98
N TYR A 189 1.20 -14.25 -14.03
CA TYR A 189 0.01 -13.61 -13.45
C TYR A 189 -0.76 -12.77 -14.48
N GLU A 190 -0.67 -13.09 -15.77
CA GLU A 190 -1.20 -12.31 -16.90
C GLU A 190 -2.72 -12.08 -16.82
N ALA A 191 -3.41 -13.03 -16.20
CA ALA A 191 -4.85 -13.00 -15.95
C ALA A 191 -5.27 -11.99 -14.87
N VAL A 192 -4.35 -11.60 -13.97
CA VAL A 192 -4.61 -10.63 -12.91
C VAL A 192 -4.38 -9.23 -13.49
N LYS A 193 -5.43 -8.41 -13.45
CA LYS A 193 -5.35 -6.99 -13.78
C LYS A 193 -5.48 -6.18 -12.50
N GLY A 194 -4.94 -4.97 -12.52
CA GLY A 194 -5.11 -4.06 -11.40
C GLY A 194 -5.00 -2.60 -11.79
N LEU A 195 -5.56 -1.76 -10.93
CA LEU A 195 -5.53 -0.30 -11.02
C LEU A 195 -5.21 0.26 -9.64
N LEU A 196 -4.20 1.11 -9.58
CA LEU A 196 -3.87 1.95 -8.43
C LEU A 196 -4.39 3.36 -8.72
N VAL A 197 -5.26 3.88 -7.86
CA VAL A 197 -5.78 5.25 -7.95
C VAL A 197 -5.23 6.03 -6.77
N ILE A 198 -4.47 7.08 -7.04
CA ILE A 198 -4.02 8.03 -6.01
C ILE A 198 -4.75 9.33 -6.30
N SER A 199 -5.41 9.90 -5.29
CA SER A 199 -6.11 11.17 -5.43
C SER A 199 -5.97 12.04 -4.19
N LEU A 200 -5.95 13.35 -4.42
CA LEU A 200 -5.92 14.37 -3.40
C LEU A 200 -7.15 15.26 -3.58
N ARG A 201 -8.09 15.21 -2.65
CA ARG A 201 -9.33 16.00 -2.72
C ARG A 201 -9.27 17.18 -1.76
N PRO A 202 -9.34 18.44 -2.24
CA PRO A 202 -9.44 19.60 -1.36
C PRO A 202 -10.69 19.51 -0.48
N ARG A 203 -10.58 19.99 0.76
CA ARG A 203 -11.66 20.14 1.75
C ARG A 203 -11.54 21.53 2.37
N ASN A 204 -12.61 22.00 3.01
CA ASN A 204 -12.66 23.35 3.58
C ASN A 204 -11.44 23.69 4.48
N GLU A 205 -11.00 22.74 5.31
CA GLU A 205 -9.88 22.90 6.26
C GLU A 205 -8.75 21.88 6.00
N GLY A 206 -8.45 21.58 4.73
CA GLY A 206 -7.33 20.70 4.39
C GLY A 206 -7.53 19.92 3.10
N ALA A 207 -7.03 18.68 3.11
CA ALA A 207 -7.18 17.77 1.98
C ALA A 207 -7.42 16.33 2.43
N THR A 208 -8.03 15.54 1.56
CA THR A 208 -8.16 14.09 1.72
C THR A 208 -7.24 13.41 0.72
N LEU A 209 -6.19 12.76 1.22
CA LEU A 209 -5.33 11.90 0.41
C LEU A 209 -5.88 10.48 0.44
N THR A 210 -6.12 9.92 -0.74
CA THR A 210 -6.66 8.58 -0.92
C THR A 210 -5.75 7.77 -1.85
N SER A 211 -5.51 6.52 -1.46
CA SER A 211 -4.88 5.49 -2.29
C SER A 211 -5.82 4.30 -2.37
N GLU A 212 -6.26 3.96 -3.57
CA GLU A 212 -7.14 2.82 -3.84
C GLU A 212 -6.45 1.82 -4.73
N THR A 213 -6.53 0.54 -4.41
CA THR A 213 -6.06 -0.55 -5.27
C THR A 213 -7.21 -1.47 -5.59
N ILE A 214 -7.48 -1.63 -6.88
CA ILE A 214 -8.50 -2.52 -7.40
C ILE A 214 -7.77 -3.60 -8.19
N GLN A 215 -8.01 -4.86 -7.86
CA GLN A 215 -7.51 -6.00 -8.60
C GLN A 215 -8.68 -6.87 -9.06
N TRP A 216 -8.57 -7.40 -10.26
CA TRP A 216 -9.60 -8.29 -10.79
C TRP A 216 -9.01 -9.38 -11.69
N THR A 217 -9.76 -10.47 -11.78
CA THR A 217 -9.57 -11.55 -12.75
C THR A 217 -10.93 -12.19 -13.04
N GLU A 218 -11.06 -12.80 -14.21
CA GLU A 218 -12.24 -13.62 -14.50
C GLU A 218 -12.18 -14.91 -13.67
N LYS A 219 -13.31 -15.32 -13.07
CA LYS A 219 -13.36 -16.52 -12.21
C LYS A 219 -12.93 -17.78 -12.95
N ARG A 220 -13.19 -17.86 -14.26
CA ARG A 220 -12.79 -19.00 -15.11
C ARG A 220 -11.28 -19.21 -15.18
N ASN A 221 -10.48 -18.18 -14.91
CA ASN A 221 -9.02 -18.28 -14.92
C ASN A 221 -8.48 -19.07 -13.72
N GLY A 222 -9.28 -19.26 -12.66
CA GLY A 222 -8.89 -20.03 -11.47
C GLY A 222 -7.76 -19.42 -10.63
N VAL A 223 -7.31 -18.20 -10.95
CA VAL A 223 -6.21 -17.51 -10.27
C VAL A 223 -6.73 -16.75 -9.05
N ALA A 224 -6.05 -16.87 -7.91
CA ALA A 224 -6.32 -16.06 -6.74
C ALA A 224 -5.64 -14.68 -6.86
N LEU A 225 -6.30 -13.63 -6.38
CA LEU A 225 -5.72 -12.30 -6.39
C LEU A 225 -4.66 -12.17 -5.29
N PRO A 226 -3.53 -11.47 -5.53
CA PRO A 226 -2.52 -11.23 -4.51
C PRO A 226 -3.10 -10.65 -3.19
N LEU A 227 -4.08 -9.75 -3.30
CA LEU A 227 -4.78 -9.13 -2.16
C LEU A 227 -5.70 -10.06 -1.37
N GLU A 228 -5.95 -11.28 -1.86
CA GLU A 228 -6.74 -12.28 -1.13
C GLU A 228 -5.88 -13.20 -0.27
N SER A 229 -4.60 -13.33 -0.61
CA SER A 229 -3.66 -14.06 0.24
C SER A 229 -3.42 -13.28 1.54
N TRP A 230 -3.33 -13.97 2.68
CA TRP A 230 -3.03 -13.33 3.97
C TRP A 230 -1.77 -12.47 3.88
N PHE A 231 -0.69 -13.05 3.34
CA PHE A 231 0.61 -12.40 3.29
C PHE A 231 0.61 -11.20 2.34
N GLY A 232 0.06 -11.34 1.14
CA GLY A 232 -0.07 -10.24 0.17
C GLY A 232 -0.96 -9.12 0.70
N LYS A 233 -2.11 -9.47 1.31
CA LYS A 233 -3.00 -8.51 1.96
C LYS A 233 -2.32 -7.74 3.09
N PHE A 234 -1.56 -8.43 3.94
CA PHE A 234 -0.83 -7.79 5.04
C PHE A 234 0.24 -6.82 4.54
N LEU A 235 1.10 -7.25 3.60
CA LEU A 235 2.14 -6.40 3.04
C LEU A 235 1.57 -5.20 2.28
N HIS A 236 0.51 -5.42 1.49
CA HIS A 236 -0.18 -4.34 0.81
C HIS A 236 -0.77 -3.35 1.81
N SER A 237 -1.53 -3.83 2.79
CA SER A 237 -2.15 -2.97 3.80
C SER A 237 -1.11 -2.19 4.59
N LEU A 238 0.00 -2.81 4.98
CA LEU A 238 1.10 -2.12 5.66
C LEU A 238 1.69 -1.01 4.77
N SER A 239 2.00 -1.34 3.51
CA SER A 239 2.63 -0.42 2.56
C SER A 239 1.70 0.74 2.20
N ALA A 240 0.44 0.46 1.87
CA ALA A 240 -0.55 1.47 1.50
C ALA A 240 -0.80 2.47 2.64
N ARG A 241 -0.96 1.99 3.88
CA ARG A 241 -1.11 2.87 5.06
C ARG A 241 0.12 3.75 5.29
N TRP A 242 1.30 3.15 5.22
CA TRP A 242 2.55 3.87 5.42
C TRP A 242 2.80 4.92 4.33
N LEU A 243 2.51 4.59 3.07
CA LEU A 243 2.65 5.51 1.93
C LEU A 243 1.67 6.68 2.03
N VAL A 244 0.40 6.43 2.35
CA VAL A 244 -0.57 7.51 2.53
C VAL A 244 -0.16 8.46 3.66
N LEU A 245 0.30 7.93 4.80
CA LEU A 245 0.77 8.78 5.91
C LEU A 245 2.07 9.52 5.58
N SER A 246 3.01 8.86 4.92
CA SER A 246 4.25 9.50 4.46
C SER A 246 3.99 10.59 3.42
N GLY A 247 3.03 10.36 2.52
CA GLY A 247 2.58 11.35 1.54
C GLY A 247 1.89 12.53 2.21
N ALA A 248 1.03 12.28 3.21
CA ALA A 248 0.42 13.34 4.01
C ALA A 248 1.46 14.20 4.74
N GLN A 249 2.52 13.59 5.29
CA GLN A 249 3.63 14.32 5.90
C GLN A 249 4.41 15.15 4.88
N TYR A 250 4.66 14.61 3.69
CA TYR A 250 5.32 15.33 2.60
C TYR A 250 4.52 16.58 2.21
N LEU A 251 3.20 16.46 2.01
CA LEU A 251 2.33 17.59 1.70
C LEU A 251 2.32 18.67 2.80
N ARG A 252 2.37 18.29 4.08
CA ARG A 252 2.49 19.25 5.18
C ARG A 252 3.83 19.97 5.18
N GLY A 253 4.91 19.28 4.79
CA GLY A 253 6.23 19.89 4.60
C GLY A 253 6.17 21.00 3.56
N LEU A 254 5.65 20.69 2.36
CA LEU A 254 5.47 21.68 1.30
C LEU A 254 4.61 22.86 1.76
N ALA A 255 3.46 22.60 2.39
CA ALA A 255 2.58 23.66 2.90
C ALA A 255 3.27 24.57 3.93
N SER A 256 4.21 24.04 4.72
CA SER A 256 5.00 24.84 5.67
C SER A 256 6.02 25.72 4.94
N ASP A 257 6.56 25.26 3.81
CA ASP A 257 7.54 25.99 2.99
C ASP A 257 6.87 27.09 2.13
N HIS A 258 5.59 26.92 1.77
CA HIS A 258 4.78 27.94 1.07
C HIS A 258 4.27 29.06 1.99
N ILE A 259 4.44 28.95 3.31
CA ILE A 259 4.20 30.02 4.28
C ILE A 259 5.53 30.74 4.54
N LEU A 260 5.99 31.52 3.57
CA LEU A 260 7.01 32.58 3.73
C LEU A 260 6.59 33.83 2.96
#